data_AF-A0A7X4HAP9-F1
#
_entry.id   AF-A0A7X4HAP9-F1
#
_cell.length_a   1.000
_cell.length_b   1.000
_cell.length_c   1.000
_cell.angle_alpha   90.00
_cell.angle_beta   90.00
_cell.angle_gamma   90.00
#
_symmetry.space_group_name_H-M   'P 1'
#
loop_
_entity.id
_entity.type
_entity.pdbx_description
1 polymer ?
#
loop_
_entity_poly.entity_id
_entity_poly.type
_entity_poly.pdbx_seq_one_letter_code
_entity_poly.pdbx_strand_id
1 'polypeptide(L)'
;MRLKNIQLYTALACALIATAAQASDARFERFSYEGRTQEIAQPAAGEFRNPILSGYYPDPSITRVGEDYYLINSSFTHYPGLPVFHSRDLVSWKQIGNAIDRPGQFNFQGLRSSRGIFAPDISYSNGVFYIVTTCVDCGGNVVMTASNPAGPWSDPKPVKFGGIDPSIFWDTDGKAYMVNNGDPIEKPRYDGHRAIWVQEFDPKTLSMVGERTLIVNGGVDISAKPIWIEGPHLLKRGEYYYLIAAEGGTGDQHSEVVFRSSSVRGPFTPYEHNPILSQRSLDGKRANPVTSAGHAKFVQTQNGDWWATFLATRPYDGDLYNIGRETFLLPVTWKDGWPMVLEAGKRIPFTAPKPKLPEQPRPELPMSGDIAYTDEFTGAALSTQWIGVRTPAAPFYKLEQGALALTAGGQLGDLKSTPSFIGRRQQHHIAKVSTTLSFQPQRDGDRAGLVAYQSDESYLFYGISRIAGKNVLALYTRAKASEDVLVASAPFEGDSVALSVQADGGKMAFSYTAGGKTETLADKVDTTFLSTRKAGGFVGTIIGPYTWRAKAN
;
A
#
# COMPACT_ATOMS: atom_id res chain seq x y z
N MET A 1 -37.37 78.73 -40.55
CA MET A 1 -36.27 78.25 -41.42
C MET A 1 -36.04 76.77 -41.09
N ARG A 2 -36.12 75.90 -42.10
CA ARG A 2 -36.24 74.43 -41.97
C ARG A 2 -34.97 73.78 -41.41
N LEU A 3 -35.11 72.78 -40.53
CA LEU A 3 -34.14 71.69 -40.35
C LEU A 3 -34.92 70.37 -40.12
N LYS A 4 -34.66 69.40 -40.99
CA LYS A 4 -35.26 68.07 -41.02
C LYS A 4 -34.51 67.15 -40.04
N ASN A 5 -35.23 66.43 -39.18
CA ASN A 5 -34.67 65.31 -38.42
C ASN A 5 -34.72 64.03 -39.28
N ILE A 6 -33.55 63.38 -39.42
CA ILE A 6 -33.38 62.05 -40.01
C ILE A 6 -33.37 61.06 -38.83
N GLN A 7 -34.33 60.14 -38.79
CA GLN A 7 -34.28 58.97 -37.91
C GLN A 7 -33.54 57.84 -38.64
N LEU A 8 -32.41 57.41 -38.10
CA LEU A 8 -31.70 56.20 -38.49
C LEU A 8 -32.22 55.05 -37.61
N TYR A 9 -32.85 54.03 -38.22
CA TYR A 9 -33.17 52.78 -37.55
C TYR A 9 -31.95 51.86 -37.58
N THR A 10 -31.41 51.50 -36.40
CA THR A 10 -30.38 50.47 -36.26
C THR A 10 -31.07 49.20 -35.74
N ALA A 11 -31.21 48.20 -36.60
CA ALA A 11 -31.68 46.87 -36.21
C ALA A 11 -30.55 46.11 -35.52
N LEU A 12 -30.75 45.75 -34.26
CA LEU A 12 -29.82 44.94 -33.47
C LEU A 12 -30.11 43.45 -33.73
N ALA A 13 -29.23 42.77 -34.47
CA ALA A 13 -29.27 41.33 -34.62
C ALA A 13 -28.63 40.67 -33.38
N CYS A 14 -29.43 40.01 -32.54
CA CYS A 14 -28.93 39.15 -31.47
C CYS A 14 -28.40 37.85 -32.05
N ALA A 15 -27.08 37.69 -32.12
CA ALA A 15 -26.44 36.40 -32.34
C ALA A 15 -26.42 35.62 -31.02
N LEU A 16 -27.25 34.57 -30.93
CA LEU A 16 -27.15 33.55 -29.88
C LEU A 16 -25.87 32.74 -30.10
N ILE A 17 -24.80 33.08 -29.37
CA ILE A 17 -23.63 32.22 -29.25
C ILE A 17 -24.04 31.11 -28.28
N ALA A 18 -24.36 29.93 -28.81
CA ALA A 18 -24.47 28.72 -28.03
C ALA A 18 -23.07 28.38 -27.49
N THR A 19 -22.80 28.71 -26.24
CA THR A 19 -21.66 28.16 -25.51
C THR A 19 -21.89 26.66 -25.40
N ALA A 20 -21.07 25.87 -26.10
CA ALA A 20 -21.00 24.43 -25.86
C ALA A 20 -20.68 24.25 -24.37
N ALA A 21 -21.65 23.74 -23.60
CA ALA A 21 -21.44 23.48 -22.18
C ALA A 21 -20.26 22.51 -22.06
N GLN A 22 -19.16 22.96 -21.45
CA GLN A 22 -18.08 22.07 -21.07
C GLN A 22 -18.68 20.93 -20.24
N ALA A 23 -18.42 19.69 -20.63
CA ALA A 23 -18.86 18.53 -19.87
C ALA A 23 -18.29 18.67 -18.45
N SER A 24 -19.18 18.69 -17.45
CA SER A 24 -18.77 18.88 -16.06
C SER A 24 -17.92 17.71 -15.56
N ASP A 25 -16.96 18.04 -14.72
CA ASP A 25 -16.17 17.07 -13.95
C ASP A 25 -17.09 16.24 -13.05
N ALA A 26 -16.69 14.99 -12.78
CA ALA A 26 -17.42 14.16 -11.83
C ALA A 26 -17.19 14.68 -10.41
N ARG A 27 -18.26 14.95 -9.67
CA ARG A 27 -18.18 15.48 -8.30
C ARG A 27 -18.57 14.42 -7.29
N PHE A 28 -17.72 14.25 -6.29
CA PHE A 28 -17.91 13.29 -5.20
C PHE A 28 -17.97 14.05 -3.87
N GLU A 29 -19.03 13.83 -3.12
CA GLU A 29 -19.25 14.42 -1.80
C GLU A 29 -19.28 13.30 -0.75
N ARG A 30 -18.92 13.66 0.49
CA ARG A 30 -19.11 12.84 1.69
C ARG A 30 -18.64 11.39 1.53
N PHE A 31 -17.35 11.17 1.28
CA PHE A 31 -16.80 9.83 1.22
C PHE A 31 -16.72 9.23 2.62
N SER A 32 -17.51 8.20 2.90
CA SER A 32 -17.56 7.54 4.22
C SER A 32 -17.04 6.12 4.13
N TYR A 33 -16.31 5.71 5.15
CA TYR A 33 -15.82 4.35 5.33
C TYR A 33 -16.17 3.90 6.76
N GLU A 34 -16.76 2.72 6.87
CA GLU A 34 -17.02 2.06 8.15
C GLU A 34 -16.52 0.62 8.03
N GLY A 35 -15.55 0.23 8.83
CA GLY A 35 -14.95 -1.09 8.76
C GLY A 35 -14.86 -1.76 10.11
N ARG A 36 -15.08 -3.08 10.11
CA ARG A 36 -15.04 -3.93 11.29
C ARG A 36 -14.09 -5.09 11.07
N THR A 37 -13.36 -5.40 12.12
CA THR A 37 -12.51 -6.59 12.19
C THR A 37 -13.34 -7.87 12.13
N GLN A 38 -12.84 -8.91 11.44
CA GLN A 38 -13.55 -10.20 11.34
C GLN A 38 -13.37 -11.04 12.61
N GLU A 39 -12.25 -10.82 13.29
CA GLU A 39 -11.92 -11.37 14.60
C GLU A 39 -12.50 -10.51 15.73
N ILE A 40 -13.08 -11.18 16.74
CA ILE A 40 -13.52 -10.51 17.97
C ILE A 40 -12.35 -10.58 18.97
N ALA A 41 -11.55 -9.51 19.03
CA ALA A 41 -10.35 -9.44 19.87
C ALA A 41 -10.25 -8.09 20.58
N GLN A 42 -10.83 -7.95 21.77
CA GLN A 42 -10.72 -6.72 22.56
C GLN A 42 -9.47 -6.77 23.44
N PRO A 43 -8.47 -5.87 23.27
CA PRO A 43 -7.31 -5.83 24.16
C PRO A 43 -7.72 -5.56 25.60
N ALA A 44 -7.16 -6.31 26.55
CA ALA A 44 -7.28 -5.99 27.96
C ALA A 44 -6.48 -4.72 28.31
N ALA A 45 -6.64 -4.22 29.53
CA ALA A 45 -5.78 -3.16 30.05
C ALA A 45 -4.30 -3.61 30.00
N GLY A 46 -3.43 -2.77 29.41
CA GLY A 46 -2.03 -3.12 29.21
C GLY A 46 -1.74 -3.98 27.97
N GLU A 47 -2.73 -4.27 27.12
CA GLU A 47 -2.56 -4.95 25.84
C GLU A 47 -2.80 -4.02 24.64
N PHE A 48 -2.28 -4.41 23.48
CA PHE A 48 -2.58 -3.81 22.19
C PHE A 48 -3.18 -4.83 21.21
N ARG A 49 -3.69 -4.34 20.09
CA ARG A 49 -4.26 -5.16 19.01
C ARG A 49 -3.28 -5.27 17.83
N ASN A 50 -3.16 -6.47 17.29
CA ASN A 50 -2.57 -6.75 15.98
C ASN A 50 -3.65 -6.92 14.91
N PRO A 51 -3.39 -6.56 13.63
CA PRO A 51 -2.19 -5.86 13.13
C PRO A 51 -2.09 -4.42 13.66
N ILE A 52 -0.90 -3.83 13.71
CA ILE A 52 -0.70 -2.42 14.09
C ILE A 52 -1.00 -1.46 12.92
N LEU A 53 -0.90 -1.92 11.67
CA LEU A 53 -1.43 -1.24 10.48
C LEU A 53 -2.27 -2.23 9.66
N SER A 54 -3.59 -2.03 9.63
CA SER A 54 -4.56 -2.86 8.91
C SER A 54 -4.64 -2.48 7.43
N GLY A 55 -4.85 -3.47 6.57
CA GLY A 55 -4.86 -3.33 5.11
C GLY A 55 -3.47 -3.30 4.49
N TYR A 56 -3.41 -2.88 3.23
CA TYR A 56 -2.25 -2.96 2.35
C TYR A 56 -1.08 -2.06 2.81
N TYR A 57 -0.31 -2.58 3.77
CA TYR A 57 0.89 -2.01 4.39
C TYR A 57 1.95 -3.12 4.57
N PRO A 58 2.59 -3.56 3.47
CA PRO A 58 3.54 -4.68 3.48
C PRO A 58 4.96 -4.23 3.83
N ASP A 59 5.84 -5.21 4.00
CA ASP A 59 7.29 -5.04 4.03
C ASP A 59 7.73 -3.91 5.01
N PRO A 60 7.30 -3.97 6.30
CA PRO A 60 7.52 -2.89 7.24
C PRO A 60 8.99 -2.76 7.64
N SER A 61 9.57 -1.59 7.42
CA SER A 61 10.86 -1.21 8.00
C SER A 61 10.68 -0.13 9.04
N ILE A 62 11.35 -0.27 10.17
CA ILE A 62 11.27 0.62 11.33
C ILE A 62 12.66 1.16 11.73
N THR A 63 12.71 2.40 12.20
CA THR A 63 13.89 2.98 12.86
C THR A 63 13.48 3.78 14.09
N ARG A 64 14.38 3.90 15.08
CA ARG A 64 14.20 4.70 16.29
C ARG A 64 15.14 5.90 16.29
N VAL A 65 14.63 7.08 16.64
CA VAL A 65 15.42 8.29 16.91
C VAL A 65 15.03 8.81 18.28
N GLY A 66 15.89 8.59 19.27
CA GLY A 66 15.56 8.92 20.67
C GLY A 66 14.36 8.09 21.16
N GLU A 67 13.24 8.76 21.41
CA GLU A 67 11.97 8.16 21.84
C GLU A 67 10.92 8.04 20.72
N ASP A 68 11.27 8.48 19.52
CA ASP A 68 10.39 8.47 18.36
C ASP A 68 10.70 7.29 17.44
N TYR A 69 9.64 6.65 16.94
CA TYR A 69 9.72 5.52 16.03
C TYR A 69 9.11 5.90 14.69
N TYR A 70 9.80 5.53 13.61
CA TYR A 70 9.36 5.78 12.25
C TYR A 70 9.29 4.48 11.48
N LEU A 71 8.16 4.27 10.81
CA LEU A 71 7.89 3.06 10.04
C LEU A 71 7.55 3.42 8.59
N ILE A 72 7.99 2.59 7.66
CA ILE A 72 7.72 2.72 6.23
C ILE A 72 7.26 1.39 5.64
N ASN A 73 6.45 1.43 4.58
CA ASN A 73 5.97 0.25 3.86
C ASN A 73 6.19 0.39 2.35
N SER A 74 6.25 -0.75 1.65
CA SER A 74 6.25 -0.77 0.18
C SER A 74 4.94 -0.21 -0.40
N SER A 75 5.01 0.36 -1.61
CA SER A 75 3.85 1.00 -2.27
C SER A 75 3.62 0.58 -3.72
N PHE A 76 4.54 -0.20 -4.29
CA PHE A 76 4.50 -0.62 -5.68
C PHE A 76 4.33 0.59 -6.61
N THR A 77 3.40 0.57 -7.57
CA THR A 77 3.16 1.72 -8.45
C THR A 77 2.09 2.69 -7.91
N HIS A 78 1.67 2.58 -6.65
CA HIS A 78 0.69 3.51 -6.09
C HIS A 78 1.35 4.84 -5.74
N TYR A 79 0.63 5.92 -5.99
CA TYR A 79 1.11 7.29 -5.83
C TYR A 79 0.07 8.15 -5.09
N PRO A 80 0.44 8.96 -4.09
CA PRO A 80 1.75 9.02 -3.42
C PRO A 80 2.20 7.65 -2.87
N GLY A 81 3.52 7.41 -2.85
CA GLY A 81 4.15 6.13 -2.52
C GLY A 81 5.06 6.22 -1.30
N LEU A 82 5.46 5.07 -0.77
CA LEU A 82 6.27 4.93 0.45
C LEU A 82 5.67 5.69 1.66
N PRO A 83 4.52 5.26 2.21
CA PRO A 83 3.90 5.92 3.34
C PRO A 83 4.81 5.86 4.57
N VAL A 84 5.02 7.01 5.22
CA VAL A 84 5.87 7.13 6.43
C VAL A 84 4.99 7.40 7.65
N PHE A 85 5.25 6.65 8.72
CA PHE A 85 4.51 6.69 9.96
C PHE A 85 5.36 7.12 11.14
N HIS A 86 4.72 7.66 12.17
CA HIS A 86 5.33 8.01 13.45
C HIS A 86 4.54 7.42 14.61
N SER A 87 5.26 6.99 15.65
CA SER A 87 4.73 6.52 16.93
C SER A 87 5.74 6.78 18.06
N ARG A 88 5.26 6.85 19.30
CA ARG A 88 6.10 6.83 20.53
C ARG A 88 5.89 5.58 21.39
N ASP A 89 4.93 4.73 21.05
CA ASP A 89 4.54 3.53 21.81
C ASP A 89 4.61 2.23 20.97
N LEU A 90 5.05 2.29 19.70
CA LEU A 90 5.07 1.23 18.69
C LEU A 90 3.68 0.69 18.27
N VAL A 91 2.60 1.18 18.86
CA VAL A 91 1.24 0.64 18.69
C VAL A 91 0.34 1.65 17.98
N SER A 92 0.40 2.90 18.41
CA SER A 92 -0.40 4.01 17.93
C SER A 92 0.37 4.74 16.84
N TRP A 93 0.00 4.49 15.58
CA TRP A 93 0.70 5.03 14.41
C TRP A 93 -0.10 6.10 13.70
N LYS A 94 0.56 7.22 13.38
CA LYS A 94 0.04 8.27 12.51
C LYS A 94 0.84 8.29 11.22
N GLN A 95 0.18 8.24 10.06
CA GLN A 95 0.87 8.52 8.79
C GLN A 95 1.21 10.01 8.73
N ILE A 96 2.51 10.33 8.68
CA ILE A 96 3.03 11.70 8.69
C ILE A 96 3.37 12.21 7.28
N GLY A 97 3.47 11.32 6.30
CA GLY A 97 3.79 11.69 4.92
C GLY A 97 3.87 10.49 3.98
N ASN A 98 4.36 10.75 2.78
CA ASN A 98 4.74 9.77 1.77
C ASN A 98 6.11 10.20 1.23
N ALA A 99 7.07 9.30 1.09
CA ALA A 99 8.39 9.69 0.58
C ALA A 99 8.36 10.01 -0.92
N ILE A 100 7.42 9.41 -1.65
CA ILE A 100 7.14 9.70 -3.06
C ILE A 100 5.85 10.50 -3.12
N ASP A 101 5.95 11.81 -3.13
CA ASP A 101 4.83 12.75 -3.06
C ASP A 101 4.87 13.85 -4.13
N ARG A 102 5.92 13.87 -4.97
CA ARG A 102 6.09 14.84 -6.05
C ARG A 102 6.20 14.16 -7.42
N PRO A 103 5.61 14.76 -8.48
CA PRO A 103 5.91 14.37 -9.85
C PRO A 103 7.41 14.46 -10.13
N GLY A 104 7.95 13.51 -10.88
CA GLY A 104 9.36 13.48 -11.28
C GLY A 104 10.28 12.62 -10.41
N GLN A 105 9.88 12.25 -9.18
CA GLN A 105 10.66 11.31 -8.37
C GLN A 105 10.70 9.93 -9.03
N PHE A 106 9.55 9.41 -9.45
CA PHE A 106 9.44 8.19 -10.24
C PHE A 106 8.38 8.30 -11.32
N ASN A 107 8.62 7.63 -12.45
CA ASN A 107 7.64 7.44 -13.51
C ASN A 107 7.22 5.96 -13.56
N PHE A 108 5.98 5.69 -13.16
CA PHE A 108 5.43 4.33 -13.17
C PHE A 108 4.60 4.01 -14.43
N GLN A 109 4.59 4.88 -15.46
CA GLN A 109 3.90 4.58 -16.70
C GLN A 109 4.46 3.31 -17.37
N GLY A 110 3.58 2.51 -17.96
CA GLY A 110 3.91 1.20 -18.53
C GLY A 110 3.97 0.06 -17.51
N LEU A 111 4.06 0.37 -16.21
CA LEU A 111 4.14 -0.64 -15.17
C LEU A 111 2.77 -1.06 -14.66
N ARG A 112 2.68 -2.35 -14.29
CA ARG A 112 1.51 -2.92 -13.61
C ARG A 112 1.54 -2.60 -12.12
N SER A 113 0.37 -2.64 -11.48
CA SER A 113 0.13 -2.21 -10.09
C SER A 113 1.07 -2.81 -9.04
N SER A 114 1.56 -4.04 -9.25
CA SER A 114 2.47 -4.76 -8.34
C SER A 114 3.94 -4.72 -8.77
N ARG A 115 4.31 -3.82 -9.68
CA ARG A 115 5.71 -3.46 -10.00
C ARG A 115 6.09 -2.17 -9.28
N GLY A 116 7.18 -1.50 -9.67
CA GLY A 116 7.54 -0.23 -9.03
C GLY A 116 8.28 -0.46 -7.72
N ILE A 117 7.82 0.20 -6.65
CA ILE A 117 8.55 0.30 -5.39
C ILE A 117 8.32 -0.91 -4.48
N PHE A 118 9.35 -1.73 -4.35
CA PHE A 118 9.38 -2.93 -3.51
C PHE A 118 9.79 -2.57 -2.07
N ALA A 119 10.17 -3.56 -1.26
CA ALA A 119 10.48 -3.37 0.16
C ALA A 119 11.45 -2.19 0.38
N PRO A 120 11.06 -1.23 1.24
CA PRO A 120 11.95 -0.16 1.65
C PRO A 120 12.65 -0.50 2.97
N ASP A 121 13.82 0.09 3.17
CA ASP A 121 14.43 0.24 4.48
C ASP A 121 14.48 1.72 4.88
N ILE A 122 13.93 2.08 6.04
CA ILE A 122 14.15 3.38 6.67
C ILE A 122 15.22 3.26 7.74
N SER A 123 16.20 4.16 7.69
CA SER A 123 17.33 4.16 8.60
C SER A 123 17.71 5.59 8.98
N TYR A 124 18.40 5.77 10.11
CA TYR A 124 18.78 7.08 10.62
C TYR A 124 20.23 7.09 11.08
N SER A 125 20.98 8.11 10.68
CA SER A 125 22.34 8.34 11.14
C SER A 125 22.70 9.82 11.06
N ASN A 126 23.34 10.35 12.10
CA ASN A 126 23.92 11.69 12.14
C ASN A 126 22.97 12.82 11.67
N GLY A 127 21.73 12.83 12.16
CA GLY A 127 20.76 13.88 11.81
C GLY A 127 20.02 13.68 10.49
N VAL A 128 20.28 12.60 9.76
CA VAL A 128 19.72 12.34 8.44
C VAL A 128 18.97 11.01 8.42
N PHE A 129 17.76 11.04 7.86
CA PHE A 129 17.01 9.85 7.49
C PHE A 129 17.38 9.40 6.09
N TYR A 130 17.47 8.10 5.92
CA TYR A 130 17.75 7.41 4.67
C TYR A 130 16.60 6.46 4.39
N ILE A 131 16.11 6.47 3.16
CA ILE A 131 15.30 5.39 2.61
C ILE A 131 16.11 4.73 1.51
N VAL A 132 16.25 3.41 1.56
CA VAL A 132 16.69 2.62 0.41
C VAL A 132 15.58 1.68 -0.01
N THR A 133 15.43 1.47 -1.31
CA THR A 133 14.40 0.58 -1.86
C THR A 133 14.77 0.18 -3.28
N THR A 134 13.96 -0.68 -3.90
CA THR A 134 14.12 -1.09 -5.29
C THR A 134 12.93 -0.66 -6.13
N CYS A 135 13.18 0.09 -7.20
CA CYS A 135 12.23 0.35 -8.27
C CYS A 135 12.32 -0.79 -9.31
N VAL A 136 11.58 -1.87 -9.07
CA VAL A 136 11.52 -3.03 -9.97
C VAL A 136 10.88 -2.61 -11.30
N ASP A 137 11.60 -2.90 -12.39
CA ASP A 137 11.28 -2.50 -13.76
C ASP A 137 11.30 -0.97 -14.01
N CYS A 138 11.88 -0.17 -13.10
CA CYS A 138 11.91 1.30 -13.21
C CYS A 138 13.18 1.98 -12.65
N GLY A 139 14.31 1.28 -12.57
CA GLY A 139 15.61 1.89 -12.25
C GLY A 139 16.46 1.12 -11.24
N GLY A 140 15.92 0.06 -10.63
CA GLY A 140 16.66 -0.76 -9.67
C GLY A 140 16.79 -0.09 -8.31
N ASN A 141 17.91 -0.32 -7.63
CA ASN A 141 18.11 0.13 -6.26
C ASN A 141 18.41 1.63 -6.18
N VAL A 142 17.79 2.31 -5.23
CA VAL A 142 17.86 3.76 -5.04
C VAL A 142 17.94 4.12 -3.57
N VAL A 143 18.50 5.31 -3.30
CA VAL A 143 18.52 5.94 -1.98
C VAL A 143 17.90 7.34 -2.03
N MET A 144 17.13 7.67 -1.00
CA MET A 144 16.52 8.98 -0.76
C MET A 144 16.89 9.45 0.65
N THR A 145 17.02 10.75 0.86
CA THR A 145 17.35 11.32 2.17
C THR A 145 16.42 12.44 2.60
N ALA A 146 16.30 12.65 3.91
CA ALA A 146 15.58 13.79 4.48
C ALA A 146 16.14 14.14 5.87
N SER A 147 16.05 15.41 6.27
CA SER A 147 16.29 15.82 7.66
C SER A 147 15.04 15.69 8.54
N ASN A 148 13.86 15.70 7.91
CA ASN A 148 12.57 15.50 8.54
C ASN A 148 11.89 14.26 7.94
N PRO A 149 11.47 13.27 8.74
CA PRO A 149 10.86 12.04 8.21
C PRO A 149 9.48 12.28 7.58
N ALA A 150 8.82 13.41 7.86
CA ALA A 150 7.61 13.84 7.15
C ALA A 150 7.90 14.42 5.75
N GLY A 151 9.18 14.61 5.40
CA GLY A 151 9.63 15.21 4.16
C GLY A 151 9.93 16.72 4.27
N PRO A 152 10.29 17.36 3.13
CA PRO A 152 10.42 16.76 1.82
C PRO A 152 11.61 15.79 1.74
N TRP A 153 11.41 14.66 1.07
CA TRP A 153 12.49 13.73 0.74
C TRP A 153 13.23 14.17 -0.53
N SER A 154 14.52 13.85 -0.63
CA SER A 154 15.32 14.10 -1.84
C SER A 154 14.76 13.35 -3.05
N ASP A 155 15.20 13.73 -4.24
CA ASP A 155 14.98 12.88 -5.41
C ASP A 155 15.78 11.56 -5.27
N PRO A 156 15.30 10.46 -5.86
CA PRO A 156 15.96 9.16 -5.70
C PRO A 156 17.29 9.14 -6.44
N LYS A 157 18.34 8.72 -5.75
CA LYS A 157 19.67 8.53 -6.30
C LYS A 157 19.94 7.04 -6.55
N PRO A 158 20.26 6.61 -7.77
CA PRO A 158 20.58 5.21 -8.05
C PRO A 158 21.81 4.71 -7.28
N VAL A 159 21.71 3.47 -6.79
CA VAL A 159 22.81 2.74 -6.15
C VAL A 159 23.10 1.48 -6.96
N LYS A 160 24.37 1.26 -7.32
CA LYS A 160 24.76 0.28 -8.35
C LYS A 160 24.99 -1.12 -7.77
N PHE A 161 23.91 -1.87 -7.60
CA PHE A 161 23.93 -3.32 -7.40
C PHE A 161 22.61 -3.95 -7.86
N GLY A 162 22.64 -5.23 -8.20
CA GLY A 162 21.45 -6.00 -8.62
C GLY A 162 20.68 -6.59 -7.45
N GLY A 163 19.50 -7.14 -7.74
CA GLY A 163 18.61 -7.73 -6.74
C GLY A 163 17.70 -6.71 -6.04
N ILE A 164 17.06 -7.13 -4.94
CA ILE A 164 16.01 -6.38 -4.23
C ILE A 164 16.28 -6.30 -2.73
N ASP A 165 15.38 -5.62 -2.01
CA ASP A 165 15.32 -5.51 -0.56
C ASP A 165 16.63 -4.97 0.06
N PRO A 166 17.11 -3.79 -0.37
CA PRO A 166 18.28 -3.20 0.23
C PRO A 166 17.98 -2.72 1.66
N SER A 167 18.93 -2.87 2.57
CA SER A 167 18.88 -2.31 3.92
C SER A 167 20.23 -1.77 4.37
N ILE A 168 20.22 -0.63 5.07
CA ILE A 168 21.42 0.00 5.62
C ILE A 168 21.61 -0.43 7.08
N PHE A 169 22.81 -0.90 7.37
CA PHE A 169 23.31 -1.13 8.71
C PHE A 169 24.43 -0.15 9.05
N TRP A 170 24.29 0.55 10.18
CA TRP A 170 25.29 1.45 10.74
C TRP A 170 26.08 0.71 11.81
N ASP A 171 27.38 0.51 11.59
CA ASP A 171 28.23 -0.21 12.53
C ASP A 171 28.86 0.73 13.57
N THR A 172 29.28 0.15 14.69
CA THR A 172 29.88 0.86 15.82
C THR A 172 31.28 1.39 15.52
N ASP A 173 31.91 0.95 14.43
CA ASP A 173 33.21 1.46 13.96
C ASP A 173 33.08 2.73 13.10
N GLY A 174 31.85 3.22 12.90
CA GLY A 174 31.54 4.41 12.10
C GLY A 174 31.35 4.13 10.61
N LYS A 175 31.46 2.88 10.16
CA LYS A 175 31.14 2.47 8.78
C LYS A 175 29.66 2.17 8.62
N ALA A 176 29.21 2.19 7.36
CA ALA A 176 27.90 1.72 6.98
C ALA A 176 28.03 0.59 5.97
N TYR A 177 27.09 -0.34 6.01
CA TYR A 177 27.00 -1.47 5.10
C TYR A 177 25.58 -1.55 4.55
N MET A 178 25.47 -1.91 3.27
CA MET A 178 24.20 -2.29 2.67
C MET A 178 24.14 -3.80 2.51
N VAL A 179 23.01 -4.39 2.89
CA VAL A 179 22.67 -5.78 2.59
C VAL A 179 21.50 -5.85 1.63
N ASN A 180 21.47 -6.87 0.79
CA ASN A 180 20.39 -7.08 -0.17
C ASN A 180 20.28 -8.54 -0.60
N ASN A 181 19.10 -8.93 -1.08
CA ASN A 181 18.92 -10.15 -1.88
C ASN A 181 19.52 -9.94 -3.26
N GLY A 182 20.13 -10.98 -3.85
CA GLY A 182 20.49 -11.00 -5.26
C GLY A 182 20.66 -12.40 -5.84
N ASP A 183 21.11 -12.45 -7.09
CA ASP A 183 21.55 -13.71 -7.71
C ASP A 183 22.71 -14.34 -6.90
N PRO A 184 22.76 -15.67 -6.79
CA PRO A 184 23.91 -16.37 -6.23
C PRO A 184 25.16 -16.16 -7.11
N ILE A 185 26.35 -16.38 -6.54
CA ILE A 185 27.62 -16.24 -7.28
C ILE A 185 27.78 -17.30 -8.39
N GLU A 186 27.05 -18.40 -8.26
CA GLU A 186 27.01 -19.54 -9.17
C GLU A 186 25.69 -19.54 -9.96
N LYS A 187 25.56 -20.44 -10.95
CA LYS A 187 24.27 -20.66 -11.60
C LYS A 187 23.23 -21.10 -10.55
N PRO A 188 22.01 -20.53 -10.54
CA PRO A 188 20.93 -20.99 -9.68
C PRO A 188 20.76 -22.53 -9.70
N ARG A 189 20.74 -23.15 -8.52
CA ARG A 189 20.65 -24.63 -8.36
C ARG A 189 19.22 -25.16 -8.51
N TYR A 190 18.24 -24.28 -8.30
CA TYR A 190 16.81 -24.53 -8.38
C TYR A 190 16.12 -23.19 -8.68
N ASP A 191 14.86 -23.23 -9.11
CA ASP A 191 14.08 -22.00 -9.35
C ASP A 191 14.07 -21.15 -8.08
N GLY A 192 14.40 -19.87 -8.27
CA GLY A 192 14.84 -18.85 -7.31
C GLY A 192 15.74 -19.28 -6.14
N HIS A 193 16.73 -20.11 -6.42
CA HIS A 193 17.95 -20.06 -5.63
C HIS A 193 18.47 -18.59 -5.58
N ARG A 194 18.43 -17.96 -4.40
CA ARG A 194 18.85 -16.57 -4.13
C ARG A 194 19.95 -16.52 -3.07
N ALA A 195 20.65 -15.39 -2.98
CA ALA A 195 21.71 -15.18 -2.00
C ALA A 195 21.61 -13.80 -1.35
N ILE A 196 22.17 -13.67 -0.14
CA ILE A 196 22.32 -12.39 0.55
C ILE A 196 23.75 -11.89 0.37
N TRP A 197 23.87 -10.63 0.00
CA TRP A 197 25.12 -9.92 -0.21
C TRP A 197 25.28 -8.78 0.80
N VAL A 198 26.52 -8.43 1.13
CA VAL A 198 26.87 -7.23 1.90
C VAL A 198 27.95 -6.43 1.19
N GLN A 199 27.86 -5.11 1.21
CA GLN A 199 28.87 -4.21 0.66
C GLN A 199 28.92 -2.91 1.47
N GLU A 200 30.09 -2.29 1.57
CA GLU A 200 30.24 -1.02 2.30
C GLU A 200 29.49 0.10 1.57
N PHE A 201 28.85 0.99 2.32
CA PHE A 201 28.07 2.12 1.82
C PHE A 201 28.67 3.42 2.34
N ASP A 202 28.93 4.38 1.46
CA ASP A 202 29.37 5.72 1.84
C ASP A 202 28.17 6.67 1.90
N PRO A 203 27.74 7.12 3.11
CA PRO A 203 26.61 8.02 3.26
C PRO A 203 26.87 9.44 2.75
N LYS A 204 28.14 9.84 2.53
CA LYS A 204 28.48 11.18 2.00
C LYS A 204 28.27 11.23 0.50
N THR A 205 28.75 10.21 -0.21
CA THR A 205 28.59 10.11 -1.66
C THR A 205 27.35 9.34 -2.09
N LEU A 206 26.61 8.74 -1.15
CA LEU A 206 25.43 7.89 -1.40
C LEU A 206 25.74 6.80 -2.43
N SER A 207 26.85 6.08 -2.23
CA SER A 207 27.36 5.09 -3.18
C SER A 207 28.01 3.89 -2.50
N MET A 208 28.17 2.80 -3.24
CA MET A 208 28.81 1.57 -2.74
C MET A 208 30.33 1.67 -2.81
N VAL A 209 31.01 1.07 -1.83
CA VAL A 209 32.47 1.08 -1.69
C VAL A 209 33.03 -0.34 -1.73
N GLY A 210 34.07 -0.52 -2.55
CA GLY A 210 34.79 -1.79 -2.68
C GLY A 210 33.95 -2.95 -3.21
N GLU A 211 34.42 -4.17 -3.02
CA GLU A 211 33.75 -5.39 -3.47
C GLU A 211 32.62 -5.83 -2.52
N ARG A 212 31.57 -6.41 -3.08
CA ARG A 212 30.49 -7.07 -2.34
C ARG A 212 30.92 -8.48 -1.89
N THR A 213 30.42 -8.93 -0.75
CA THR A 213 30.67 -10.27 -0.20
C THR A 213 29.36 -11.04 -0.11
N LEU A 214 29.34 -12.28 -0.62
CA LEU A 214 28.23 -13.20 -0.41
C LEU A 214 28.28 -13.70 1.04
N ILE A 215 27.20 -13.53 1.80
CA ILE A 215 27.15 -13.89 3.22
C ILE A 215 26.18 -15.04 3.53
N VAL A 216 25.18 -15.27 2.69
CA VAL A 216 24.29 -16.45 2.74
C VAL A 216 24.01 -16.92 1.31
N ASN A 217 24.16 -18.20 1.03
CA ASN A 217 23.84 -18.82 -0.26
C ASN A 217 22.66 -19.79 -0.10
N GLY A 218 21.49 -19.46 -0.68
CA GLY A 218 20.30 -20.31 -0.68
C GLY A 218 19.33 -20.09 0.47
N GLY A 219 19.80 -19.89 1.70
CA GLY A 219 18.95 -19.75 2.89
C GLY A 219 19.54 -20.51 4.08
N VAL A 220 18.69 -20.98 5.00
CA VAL A 220 19.14 -21.73 6.20
C VAL A 220 19.86 -23.02 5.84
N ASP A 221 19.27 -23.81 4.95
CA ASP A 221 19.83 -25.07 4.47
C ASP A 221 19.58 -25.20 2.96
N ILE A 222 20.60 -24.91 2.16
CA ILE A 222 20.52 -24.97 0.70
C ILE A 222 20.15 -26.37 0.16
N SER A 223 20.41 -27.45 0.92
CA SER A 223 20.06 -28.81 0.50
C SER A 223 18.54 -29.04 0.50
N ALA A 224 17.82 -28.33 1.37
CA ALA A 224 16.35 -28.30 1.41
C ALA A 224 15.74 -27.45 0.28
N LYS A 225 16.56 -26.79 -0.54
CA LYS A 225 16.16 -25.89 -1.63
C LYS A 225 15.19 -24.77 -1.21
N PRO A 226 15.47 -24.04 -0.11
CA PRO A 226 14.64 -22.92 0.33
C PRO A 226 14.57 -21.84 -0.73
N ILE A 227 13.39 -21.27 -0.91
CA ILE A 227 13.11 -20.28 -1.92
C ILE A 227 13.10 -18.87 -1.33
N TRP A 228 13.73 -17.94 -2.04
CA TRP A 228 13.58 -16.49 -1.94
C TRP A 228 14.06 -15.99 -0.57
N ILE A 229 15.31 -16.32 -0.20
CA ILE A 229 15.97 -15.68 0.95
C ILE A 229 16.09 -14.17 0.68
N GLU A 230 15.31 -13.34 1.35
CA GLU A 230 15.09 -11.92 1.03
C GLU A 230 14.85 -11.08 2.30
N GLY A 231 14.49 -9.80 2.16
CA GLY A 231 14.30 -8.87 3.30
C GLY A 231 15.45 -8.85 4.32
N PRO A 232 16.75 -8.80 3.92
CA PRO A 232 17.84 -8.91 4.87
C PRO A 232 17.98 -7.64 5.71
N HIS A 233 18.12 -7.81 7.03
CA HIS A 233 18.51 -6.74 7.94
C HIS A 233 19.64 -7.20 8.86
N LEU A 234 20.69 -6.38 8.97
CA LEU A 234 21.77 -6.59 9.92
C LEU A 234 21.51 -5.80 11.21
N LEU A 235 21.87 -6.41 12.34
CA LEU A 235 21.97 -5.74 13.64
C LEU A 235 23.17 -6.29 14.41
N LYS A 236 23.70 -5.49 15.34
CA LYS A 236 24.82 -5.90 16.20
C LYS A 236 24.37 -5.96 17.65
N ARG A 237 24.71 -7.05 18.34
CA ARG A 237 24.42 -7.24 19.76
C ARG A 237 25.55 -8.02 20.43
N GLY A 238 26.24 -7.35 21.34
CA GLY A 238 27.47 -7.88 21.94
C GLY A 238 28.55 -8.05 20.88
N GLU A 239 29.18 -9.22 20.84
CA GLU A 239 30.29 -9.53 19.92
C GLU A 239 29.82 -10.05 18.54
N TYR A 240 28.50 -10.19 18.35
CA TYR A 240 27.94 -10.78 17.13
C TYR A 240 27.17 -9.78 16.28
N TYR A 241 27.32 -9.96 14.97
CA TYR A 241 26.40 -9.48 13.95
C TYR A 241 25.34 -10.54 13.73
N TYR A 242 24.07 -10.14 13.74
CA TYR A 242 22.93 -10.97 13.39
C TYR A 242 22.38 -10.50 12.05
N LEU A 243 22.08 -11.46 11.18
CA LEU A 243 21.35 -11.26 9.94
C LEU A 243 19.99 -11.90 10.11
N ILE A 244 18.93 -11.09 10.10
CA ILE A 244 17.56 -11.58 9.93
C ILE A 244 17.18 -11.46 8.46
N ALA A 245 16.41 -12.40 7.95
CA ALA A 245 15.95 -12.45 6.58
C ALA A 245 14.65 -13.27 6.48
N ALA A 246 13.84 -12.99 5.47
CA ALA A 246 12.71 -13.81 5.10
C ALA A 246 13.13 -14.97 4.19
N GLU A 247 12.49 -16.14 4.31
CA GLU A 247 12.57 -17.21 3.31
C GLU A 247 11.21 -17.93 3.15
N GLY A 248 11.06 -18.68 2.06
CA GLY A 248 9.83 -19.39 1.69
C GLY A 248 8.92 -18.62 0.72
N GLY A 249 9.30 -17.38 0.37
CA GLY A 249 8.47 -16.44 -0.39
C GLY A 249 7.31 -15.88 0.44
N THR A 250 6.76 -14.73 0.04
CA THR A 250 5.72 -13.98 0.79
C THR A 250 4.31 -14.64 0.79
N GLY A 251 4.22 -15.94 0.51
CA GLY A 251 2.98 -16.73 0.50
C GLY A 251 2.78 -17.54 1.78
N ASP A 252 2.05 -18.64 1.69
CA ASP A 252 1.75 -19.53 2.83
C ASP A 252 3.00 -20.17 3.48
N GLN A 253 4.10 -20.27 2.73
CA GLN A 253 5.38 -20.80 3.20
C GLN A 253 6.31 -19.77 3.87
N HIS A 254 5.88 -18.50 3.97
CA HIS A 254 6.70 -17.40 4.49
C HIS A 254 7.20 -17.68 5.93
N SER A 255 8.43 -17.27 6.17
CA SER A 255 9.10 -17.40 7.46
C SER A 255 10.20 -16.36 7.62
N GLU A 256 10.50 -16.01 8.86
CA GLU A 256 11.68 -15.22 9.24
C GLU A 256 12.74 -16.14 9.82
N VAL A 257 13.98 -15.99 9.36
CA VAL A 257 15.13 -16.78 9.78
C VAL A 257 16.24 -15.86 10.28
N VAL A 258 17.12 -16.39 11.13
CA VAL A 258 18.27 -15.65 11.67
C VAL A 258 19.56 -16.43 11.52
N PHE A 259 20.63 -15.68 11.29
CA PHE A 259 22.00 -16.13 11.26
C PHE A 259 22.85 -15.22 12.15
N ARG A 260 24.04 -15.68 12.57
CA ARG A 260 25.02 -14.81 13.24
C ARG A 260 26.45 -15.04 12.77
N SER A 261 27.29 -14.02 12.95
CA SER A 261 28.72 -14.03 12.65
C SER A 261 29.46 -13.09 13.59
N SER A 262 30.75 -13.34 13.85
CA SER A 262 31.65 -12.38 14.52
C SER A 262 32.15 -11.28 13.58
N SER A 263 31.86 -11.38 12.28
CA SER A 263 32.22 -10.42 11.24
C SER A 263 31.01 -10.05 10.40
N VAL A 264 30.85 -8.76 10.10
CA VAL A 264 29.79 -8.23 9.21
C VAL A 264 29.83 -8.85 7.81
N ARG A 265 31.01 -9.33 7.37
CA ARG A 265 31.22 -10.02 6.09
C ARG A 265 31.13 -11.55 6.18
N GLY A 266 30.64 -12.08 7.30
CA GLY A 266 30.48 -13.51 7.51
C GLY A 266 31.79 -14.28 7.77
N PRO A 267 31.76 -15.62 7.65
CA PRO A 267 30.60 -16.43 7.28
C PRO A 267 29.50 -16.41 8.36
N PHE A 268 28.24 -16.39 7.94
CA PHE A 268 27.11 -16.43 8.85
C PHE A 268 26.67 -17.88 9.12
N THR A 269 26.48 -18.22 10.40
CA THR A 269 25.96 -19.51 10.84
C THR A 269 24.46 -19.37 11.12
N PRO A 270 23.59 -20.23 10.54
CA PRO A 270 22.16 -20.19 10.83
C PRO A 270 21.88 -20.63 12.26
N TYR A 271 20.78 -20.13 12.82
CA TYR A 271 20.27 -20.67 14.08
C TYR A 271 19.65 -22.07 13.87
N GLU A 272 20.03 -23.02 14.73
CA GLU A 272 19.55 -24.41 14.66
C GLU A 272 18.03 -24.55 14.86
N HIS A 273 17.38 -23.56 15.50
CA HIS A 273 15.94 -23.54 15.73
C HIS A 273 15.19 -22.57 14.81
N ASN A 274 15.75 -22.24 13.64
CA ASN A 274 15.02 -21.54 12.60
C ASN A 274 13.76 -22.32 12.16
N PRO A 275 12.69 -21.64 11.72
CA PRO A 275 12.53 -20.17 11.67
C PRO A 275 12.16 -19.56 13.03
N ILE A 276 12.49 -18.28 13.22
CA ILE A 276 12.19 -17.51 14.45
C ILE A 276 10.80 -16.84 14.45
N LEU A 277 10.13 -16.85 13.29
CA LEU A 277 8.73 -16.49 13.10
C LEU A 277 8.19 -17.25 11.87
N SER A 278 7.10 -18.00 12.01
CA SER A 278 6.34 -18.50 10.87
C SER A 278 4.96 -18.98 11.32
N GLN A 279 4.01 -19.03 10.39
CA GLN A 279 2.69 -19.66 10.59
C GLN A 279 2.48 -20.86 9.65
N ARG A 280 3.48 -21.26 8.86
CA ARG A 280 3.37 -22.26 7.78
C ARG A 280 3.04 -23.68 8.27
N SER A 281 3.37 -24.00 9.52
CA SER A 281 3.12 -25.32 10.12
C SER A 281 1.76 -25.46 10.80
N LEU A 282 0.97 -24.38 10.88
CA LEU A 282 -0.34 -24.39 11.50
C LEU A 282 -1.43 -24.80 10.51
N ASP A 283 -2.45 -25.51 10.99
CA ASP A 283 -3.62 -25.87 10.17
C ASP A 283 -4.28 -24.63 9.56
N GLY A 284 -4.28 -24.54 8.23
CA GLY A 284 -4.87 -23.45 7.46
C GLY A 284 -6.39 -23.30 7.63
N LYS A 285 -7.09 -24.34 8.11
CA LYS A 285 -8.54 -24.30 8.36
C LYS A 285 -8.93 -23.74 9.73
N ARG A 286 -7.95 -23.30 10.53
CA ARG A 286 -8.21 -22.65 11.82
C ARG A 286 -9.07 -21.39 11.63
N ALA A 287 -9.95 -21.12 12.60
CA ALA A 287 -10.69 -19.87 12.63
C ALA A 287 -9.75 -18.65 12.68
N ASN A 288 -10.07 -17.63 11.89
CA ASN A 288 -9.34 -16.35 11.78
C ASN A 288 -7.82 -16.55 11.63
N PRO A 289 -7.36 -17.22 10.55
CA PRO A 289 -5.95 -17.48 10.38
C PRO A 289 -5.19 -16.17 10.15
N VAL A 290 -4.06 -16.00 10.83
CA VAL A 290 -2.97 -15.12 10.39
C VAL A 290 -1.96 -16.00 9.65
N THR A 291 -1.59 -15.62 8.43
CA THR A 291 -0.71 -16.40 7.55
C THR A 291 0.40 -15.53 6.97
N SER A 292 1.30 -16.13 6.19
CA SER A 292 2.34 -15.42 5.43
C SER A 292 3.22 -14.50 6.28
N ALA A 293 3.53 -14.90 7.52
CA ALA A 293 4.29 -14.08 8.46
C ALA A 293 5.80 -14.13 8.19
N GLY A 294 6.43 -12.97 8.00
CA GLY A 294 7.86 -12.82 7.74
C GLY A 294 8.21 -11.38 7.33
N HIS A 295 9.38 -11.20 6.70
CA HIS A 295 9.90 -9.90 6.28
C HIS A 295 9.95 -8.93 7.47
N ALA A 296 10.59 -9.39 8.55
CA ALA A 296 10.62 -8.69 9.82
C ALA A 296 11.79 -7.71 9.89
N LYS A 297 11.57 -6.58 10.57
CA LYS A 297 12.64 -5.70 11.04
C LYS A 297 12.54 -5.49 12.53
N PHE A 298 13.70 -5.57 13.20
CA PHE A 298 13.78 -5.40 14.64
C PHE A 298 14.06 -3.95 15.02
N VAL A 299 13.51 -3.54 16.15
CA VAL A 299 13.84 -2.28 16.83
C VAL A 299 14.07 -2.54 18.31
N GLN A 300 15.09 -1.91 18.87
CA GLN A 300 15.31 -1.85 20.31
C GLN A 300 14.72 -0.56 20.86
N THR A 301 13.89 -0.65 21.88
CA THR A 301 13.33 0.51 22.57
C THR A 301 14.39 1.26 23.38
N GLN A 302 14.06 2.45 23.87
CA GLN A 302 14.91 3.19 24.80
C GLN A 302 15.14 2.44 26.13
N ASN A 303 14.29 1.47 26.47
CA ASN A 303 14.39 0.67 27.67
C ASN A 303 15.17 -0.64 27.47
N GLY A 304 15.67 -0.89 26.25
CA GLY A 304 16.46 -2.07 25.91
C GLY A 304 15.65 -3.29 25.47
N ASP A 305 14.31 -3.23 25.57
CA ASP A 305 13.39 -4.27 25.07
C ASP A 305 13.42 -4.32 23.53
N TRP A 306 13.37 -5.51 22.96
CA TRP A 306 13.38 -5.73 21.51
C TRP A 306 11.99 -6.06 20.98
N TRP A 307 11.66 -5.54 19.81
CA TRP A 307 10.39 -5.73 19.12
C TRP A 307 10.61 -5.96 17.63
N ALA A 308 9.75 -6.76 17.02
CA ALA A 308 9.77 -7.06 15.60
C ALA A 308 8.50 -6.50 14.94
N THR A 309 8.67 -5.63 13.94
CA THR A 309 7.62 -5.34 12.97
C THR A 309 7.75 -6.32 11.81
N PHE A 310 6.66 -6.89 11.34
CA PHE A 310 6.68 -7.87 10.26
C PHE A 310 5.37 -7.83 9.47
N LEU A 311 5.39 -8.34 8.24
CA LEU A 311 4.15 -8.47 7.47
C LEU A 311 3.48 -9.81 7.77
N ALA A 312 2.15 -9.83 7.68
CA ALA A 312 1.36 -11.06 7.60
C ALA A 312 0.02 -10.77 6.89
N THR A 313 -0.79 -11.80 6.66
CA THR A 313 -2.11 -11.68 6.02
C THR A 313 -3.21 -12.24 6.91
N ARG A 314 -4.44 -11.75 6.74
CA ARG A 314 -5.67 -12.29 7.33
C ARG A 314 -6.59 -12.84 6.23
N PRO A 315 -6.50 -14.12 5.84
CA PRO A 315 -7.46 -14.71 4.92
C PRO A 315 -8.86 -14.82 5.53
N TYR A 316 -9.90 -14.66 4.70
CA TYR A 316 -11.30 -14.91 5.09
C TYR A 316 -11.77 -16.32 4.68
N ASP A 317 -11.15 -16.92 3.66
CA ASP A 317 -11.42 -18.28 3.19
C ASP A 317 -10.18 -18.83 2.48
N GLY A 318 -9.63 -19.94 2.96
CA GLY A 318 -8.37 -20.51 2.46
C GLY A 318 -7.23 -19.48 2.45
N ASP A 319 -6.70 -19.17 1.27
CA ASP A 319 -5.64 -18.17 1.01
C ASP A 319 -6.22 -16.90 0.35
N LEU A 320 -7.51 -16.63 0.52
CA LEU A 320 -8.18 -15.47 -0.07
C LEU A 320 -8.22 -14.31 0.93
N TYR A 321 -7.56 -13.22 0.55
CA TYR A 321 -7.61 -11.93 1.25
C TYR A 321 -7.57 -10.81 0.21
N ASN A 322 -8.47 -9.83 0.35
CA ASN A 322 -8.56 -8.68 -0.55
C ASN A 322 -7.79 -7.47 0.01
N ILE A 323 -7.59 -7.42 1.33
CA ILE A 323 -7.02 -6.26 2.03
C ILE A 323 -5.49 -6.17 1.92
N GLY A 324 -4.83 -7.15 1.30
CA GLY A 324 -3.38 -7.21 1.13
C GLY A 324 -2.61 -7.72 2.36
N ARG A 325 -1.30 -7.53 2.33
CA ARG A 325 -0.36 -7.81 3.43
C ARG A 325 -0.34 -6.62 4.39
N GLU A 326 -0.41 -6.89 5.68
CA GLU A 326 -0.61 -5.92 6.77
C GLU A 326 0.59 -5.93 7.72
N THR A 327 0.77 -4.90 8.54
CA THR A 327 1.91 -4.79 9.47
C THR A 327 1.53 -5.22 10.89
N PHE A 328 2.29 -6.14 11.46
CA PHE A 328 2.12 -6.70 12.80
C PHE A 328 3.32 -6.36 13.70
N LEU A 329 3.14 -6.54 15.01
CA LEU A 329 4.15 -6.30 16.04
C LEU A 329 4.17 -7.46 17.04
N LEU A 330 5.35 -7.96 17.39
CA LEU A 330 5.57 -8.90 18.50
C LEU A 330 6.87 -8.58 19.25
N PRO A 331 6.96 -8.90 20.55
CA PRO A 331 8.22 -8.78 21.29
C PRO A 331 9.25 -9.79 20.77
N VAL A 332 10.52 -9.43 20.86
CA VAL A 332 11.64 -10.35 20.58
C VAL A 332 12.29 -10.73 21.90
N THR A 333 12.28 -12.02 22.18
CA THR A 333 12.98 -12.59 23.34
C THR A 333 14.37 -13.05 22.93
N TRP A 334 15.32 -13.01 23.86
CA TRP A 334 16.67 -13.48 23.62
C TRP A 334 17.02 -14.60 24.58
N LYS A 335 17.37 -15.77 24.05
CA LYS A 335 17.75 -16.95 24.82
C LYS A 335 19.03 -17.53 24.25
N ASP A 336 20.01 -17.79 25.11
CA ASP A 336 21.31 -18.37 24.73
C ASP A 336 22.00 -17.63 23.58
N GLY A 337 21.81 -16.31 23.54
CA GLY A 337 22.35 -15.42 22.52
C GLY A 337 21.55 -15.34 21.22
N TRP A 338 20.43 -16.05 21.06
CA TRP A 338 19.62 -16.01 19.83
C TRP A 338 18.27 -15.29 20.04
N PRO A 339 17.79 -14.53 19.04
CA PRO A 339 16.47 -13.91 19.10
C PRO A 339 15.38 -14.92 18.74
N MET A 340 14.20 -14.74 19.33
CA MET A 340 12.98 -15.48 19.01
C MET A 340 11.79 -14.54 19.05
N VAL A 341 11.02 -14.48 17.95
CA VAL A 341 9.81 -13.65 17.85
C VAL A 341 8.58 -14.45 18.28
N LEU A 342 8.45 -15.67 17.74
CA LEU A 342 7.31 -16.54 18.04
C LEU A 342 7.72 -18.01 17.90
N GLU A 343 7.55 -18.79 18.96
CA GLU A 343 7.87 -20.21 18.95
C GLU A 343 7.04 -20.99 17.90
N ALA A 344 7.67 -22.00 17.29
CA ALA A 344 7.00 -22.88 16.34
C ALA A 344 5.72 -23.50 16.92
N GLY A 345 4.65 -23.53 16.13
CA GLY A 345 3.35 -24.07 16.55
C GLY A 345 2.49 -23.08 17.36
N LYS A 346 2.98 -21.88 17.70
CA LYS A 346 2.16 -20.82 18.30
C LYS A 346 1.48 -19.99 17.22
N ARG A 347 0.24 -19.57 17.50
CA ARG A 347 -0.48 -18.60 16.66
C ARG A 347 0.01 -17.20 16.96
N ILE A 348 0.13 -16.35 15.93
CA ILE A 348 0.22 -14.91 16.15
C ILE A 348 -1.08 -14.47 16.85
N PRO A 349 -1.00 -13.88 18.05
CA PRO A 349 -2.19 -13.46 18.76
C PRO A 349 -2.71 -12.12 18.22
N PHE A 350 -4.04 -11.94 18.22
CA PHE A 350 -4.68 -10.67 17.88
C PHE A 350 -4.55 -9.61 18.98
N THR A 351 -4.28 -10.03 20.22
CA THR A 351 -3.92 -9.14 21.33
C THR A 351 -2.59 -9.56 21.94
N ALA A 352 -1.78 -8.60 22.36
CA ALA A 352 -0.50 -8.87 23.00
C ALA A 352 -0.17 -7.78 24.04
N PRO A 353 0.68 -8.05 25.05
CA PRO A 353 1.10 -7.04 26.01
C PRO A 353 1.73 -5.82 25.33
N LYS A 354 1.39 -4.61 25.76
CA LYS A 354 1.99 -3.37 25.24
C LYS A 354 3.50 -3.33 25.51
N PRO A 355 4.28 -2.68 24.64
CA PRO A 355 5.61 -2.21 24.99
C PRO A 355 5.59 -1.40 26.28
N LYS A 356 6.64 -1.54 27.09
CA LYS A 356 6.84 -0.77 28.33
C LYS A 356 7.25 0.67 27.99
N LEU A 357 6.39 1.39 27.31
CA LEU A 357 6.58 2.75 26.81
C LEU A 357 5.44 3.64 27.31
N PRO A 358 5.64 4.97 27.41
CA PRO A 358 4.56 5.89 27.71
C PRO A 358 3.40 5.72 26.71
N GLU A 359 2.18 5.64 27.21
CA GLU A 359 1.01 5.53 26.33
C GLU A 359 0.84 6.80 25.50
N GLN A 360 0.55 6.61 24.21
CA GLN A 360 0.16 7.70 23.33
C GLN A 360 -1.37 7.67 23.13
N PRO A 361 -2.04 8.83 23.06
CA PRO A 361 -3.43 8.88 22.63
C PRO A 361 -3.61 8.22 21.27
N ARG A 362 -4.68 7.43 21.12
CA ARG A 362 -5.05 6.87 19.82
C ARG A 362 -5.24 8.01 18.82
N PRO A 363 -4.64 7.95 17.62
CA PRO A 363 -4.86 8.95 16.58
C PRO A 363 -6.35 9.07 16.24
N GLU A 364 -6.77 10.28 15.85
CA GLU A 364 -8.16 10.56 15.43
C GLU A 364 -8.62 9.60 14.34
N LEU A 365 -7.75 9.33 13.36
CA LEU A 365 -7.92 8.30 12.37
C LEU A 365 -6.98 7.13 12.69
N PRO A 366 -7.47 6.07 13.34
CA PRO A 366 -6.64 4.94 13.73
C PRO A 366 -6.27 4.05 12.53
N MET A 367 -5.15 3.34 12.63
CA MET A 367 -4.67 2.40 11.61
C MET A 367 -4.97 0.93 11.93
N SER A 368 -5.64 0.66 13.05
CA SER A 368 -5.93 -0.69 13.54
C SER A 368 -7.24 -0.74 14.34
N GLY A 369 -7.79 -1.95 14.49
CA GLY A 369 -9.11 -2.20 15.05
C GLY A 369 -10.21 -1.70 14.13
N ASP A 370 -11.42 -1.55 14.65
CA ASP A 370 -12.52 -0.97 13.87
C ASP A 370 -12.21 0.50 13.55
N ILE A 371 -12.43 0.88 12.29
CA ILE A 371 -12.13 2.22 11.76
C ILE A 371 -13.40 2.75 11.09
N ALA A 372 -13.79 3.97 11.45
CA ALA A 372 -14.82 4.72 10.75
C ALA A 372 -14.34 6.15 10.51
N TYR A 373 -14.60 6.68 9.32
CA TYR A 373 -14.32 8.08 9.00
C TYR A 373 -15.22 8.58 7.87
N THR A 374 -15.38 9.89 7.80
CA THR A 374 -16.00 10.60 6.69
C THR A 374 -15.07 11.71 6.23
N ASP A 375 -14.77 11.75 4.94
CA ASP A 375 -14.09 12.86 4.28
C ASP A 375 -15.15 13.73 3.60
N GLU A 376 -15.34 14.94 4.14
CA GLU A 376 -16.26 15.95 3.62
C GLU A 376 -15.62 16.81 2.52
N PHE A 377 -14.34 16.59 2.20
CA PHE A 377 -13.60 17.34 1.19
C PHE A 377 -13.60 18.87 1.39
N THR A 378 -13.70 19.32 2.65
CA THR A 378 -13.68 20.74 3.05
C THR A 378 -12.28 21.27 3.34
N GLY A 379 -11.28 20.38 3.42
CA GLY A 379 -9.89 20.73 3.67
C GLY A 379 -9.17 21.34 2.46
N ALA A 380 -7.98 21.88 2.70
CA ALA A 380 -7.13 22.47 1.64
C ALA A 380 -6.45 21.41 0.75
N ALA A 381 -6.32 20.17 1.23
CA ALA A 381 -5.72 19.06 0.52
C ALA A 381 -6.32 17.74 1.01
N LEU A 382 -6.22 16.70 0.18
CA LEU A 382 -6.55 15.34 0.60
C LEU A 382 -5.57 14.86 1.67
N SER A 383 -6.06 14.05 2.60
CA SER A 383 -5.18 13.37 3.57
C SER A 383 -4.16 12.46 2.87
N THR A 384 -3.02 12.24 3.52
CA THR A 384 -1.88 11.45 2.98
C THR A 384 -2.20 9.98 2.66
N GLN A 385 -3.37 9.50 3.07
CA GLN A 385 -3.80 8.12 2.83
C GLN A 385 -4.54 7.94 1.50
N TRP A 386 -4.95 9.03 0.84
CA TRP A 386 -5.54 8.99 -0.50
C TRP A 386 -4.46 8.69 -1.53
N ILE A 387 -4.63 7.59 -2.27
CA ILE A 387 -3.66 7.11 -3.25
C ILE A 387 -4.35 6.76 -4.57
N GLY A 388 -3.65 7.02 -5.68
CA GLY A 388 -4.03 6.62 -7.03
C GLY A 388 -3.09 5.56 -7.60
N VAL A 389 -3.24 5.32 -8.90
CA VAL A 389 -2.46 4.34 -9.66
C VAL A 389 -1.50 5.08 -10.58
N ARG A 390 -0.19 4.83 -10.42
CA ARG A 390 0.93 5.47 -11.12
C ARG A 390 1.03 6.97 -10.88
N THR A 391 2.18 7.54 -11.26
CA THR A 391 2.46 8.96 -11.13
C THR A 391 1.68 9.76 -12.19
N PRO A 392 0.77 10.66 -11.80
CA PRO A 392 0.05 11.48 -12.75
C PRO A 392 0.97 12.54 -13.38
N ALA A 393 0.83 12.77 -14.68
CA ALA A 393 1.58 13.82 -15.39
C ALA A 393 1.14 15.24 -15.01
N ALA A 394 -0.11 15.39 -14.58
CA ALA A 394 -0.70 16.62 -14.05
C ALA A 394 -1.76 16.26 -13.00
N PRO A 395 -2.07 17.15 -12.03
CA PRO A 395 -3.18 16.94 -11.11
C PRO A 395 -4.48 16.70 -11.88
N PHE A 396 -5.23 15.66 -11.49
CA PHE A 396 -6.52 15.31 -12.09
C PHE A 396 -7.70 15.51 -11.13
N TYR A 397 -7.46 16.08 -9.96
CA TYR A 397 -8.49 16.35 -8.96
C TYR A 397 -8.35 17.75 -8.36
N LYS A 398 -9.47 18.25 -7.84
CA LYS A 398 -9.56 19.48 -7.04
C LYS A 398 -10.54 19.28 -5.90
N LEU A 399 -10.31 19.98 -4.79
CA LEU A 399 -11.29 20.10 -3.71
C LEU A 399 -11.98 21.45 -3.85
N GLU A 400 -13.29 21.44 -4.06
CA GLU A 400 -14.07 22.65 -4.25
C GLU A 400 -15.49 22.49 -3.72
N GLN A 401 -15.94 23.46 -2.92
CA GLN A 401 -17.30 23.51 -2.38
C GLN A 401 -17.72 22.24 -1.63
N GLY A 402 -16.81 21.62 -0.87
CA GLY A 402 -17.10 20.38 -0.12
C GLY A 402 -17.18 19.12 -0.99
N ALA A 403 -16.59 19.15 -2.18
CA ALA A 403 -16.55 18.01 -3.07
C ALA A 403 -15.14 17.76 -3.62
N LEU A 404 -14.84 16.48 -3.89
CA LEU A 404 -13.76 16.05 -4.74
C LEU A 404 -14.24 16.07 -6.19
N ALA A 405 -13.76 17.02 -6.98
CA ALA A 405 -13.99 17.08 -8.42
C ALA A 405 -12.88 16.35 -9.17
N LEU A 406 -13.23 15.36 -9.99
CA LEU A 406 -12.29 14.62 -10.82
C LEU A 406 -12.42 15.00 -12.29
N THR A 407 -11.31 15.40 -12.89
CA THR A 407 -11.18 15.57 -14.33
C THR A 407 -10.82 14.24 -14.98
N ALA A 408 -11.54 13.86 -16.04
CA ALA A 408 -11.34 12.58 -16.70
C ALA A 408 -9.96 12.45 -17.37
N GLY A 409 -9.33 11.30 -17.17
CA GLY A 409 -7.99 10.98 -17.62
C GLY A 409 -7.94 9.60 -18.29
N GLY A 410 -6.87 8.84 -18.02
CA GLY A 410 -6.67 7.50 -18.57
C GLY A 410 -7.80 6.52 -18.21
N GLN A 411 -7.96 5.50 -19.04
CA GLN A 411 -8.85 4.37 -18.72
C GLN A 411 -8.17 3.45 -17.70
N LEU A 412 -8.93 2.89 -16.76
CA LEU A 412 -8.41 1.80 -15.93
C LEU A 412 -7.99 0.62 -16.81
N GLY A 413 -6.86 0.00 -16.47
CA GLY A 413 -6.27 -1.09 -17.24
C GLY A 413 -5.36 -0.66 -18.39
N ASP A 414 -5.40 0.60 -18.83
CA ASP A 414 -4.43 1.12 -19.81
C ASP A 414 -3.10 1.43 -19.12
N LEU A 415 -2.06 0.66 -19.44
CA LEU A 415 -0.73 0.85 -18.86
C LEU A 415 -0.03 2.12 -19.38
N LYS A 416 -0.47 2.67 -20.52
CA LYS A 416 0.15 3.85 -21.16
C LYS A 416 -0.36 5.17 -20.60
N SER A 417 -1.29 5.13 -19.65
CA SER A 417 -1.87 6.33 -19.05
C SER A 417 -2.03 6.18 -17.53
N THR A 418 -2.35 7.29 -16.88
CA THR A 418 -2.73 7.34 -15.47
C THR A 418 -4.25 7.49 -15.38
N PRO A 419 -4.96 6.55 -14.74
CA PRO A 419 -6.39 6.68 -14.57
C PRO A 419 -6.73 7.81 -13.59
N SER A 420 -7.84 8.51 -13.83
CA SER A 420 -8.38 9.48 -12.87
C SER A 420 -9.12 8.75 -11.75
N PHE A 421 -8.35 8.01 -10.96
CA PHE A 421 -8.76 7.22 -9.80
C PHE A 421 -7.96 7.66 -8.59
N ILE A 422 -8.65 7.93 -7.49
CA ILE A 422 -8.04 8.20 -6.19
C ILE A 422 -8.88 7.52 -5.12
N GLY A 423 -8.25 6.77 -4.24
CA GLY A 423 -8.94 5.93 -3.28
C GLY A 423 -8.18 5.71 -1.99
N ARG A 424 -8.81 4.95 -1.10
CA ARG A 424 -8.29 4.57 0.20
C ARG A 424 -8.14 3.05 0.23
N ARG A 425 -7.12 2.56 0.91
CA ARG A 425 -6.92 1.11 1.10
C ARG A 425 -8.14 0.52 1.79
N GLN A 426 -8.63 -0.62 1.32
CA GLN A 426 -9.58 -1.43 2.08
C GLN A 426 -8.82 -2.04 3.26
N GLN A 427 -9.20 -1.67 4.48
CA GLN A 427 -8.51 -2.11 5.71
C GLN A 427 -9.27 -3.22 6.47
N HIS A 428 -10.47 -3.57 6.00
CA HIS A 428 -11.35 -4.55 6.65
C HIS A 428 -12.00 -5.48 5.64
N HIS A 429 -12.18 -6.74 6.04
CA HIS A 429 -12.99 -7.72 5.30
C HIS A 429 -14.48 -7.38 5.33
N ILE A 430 -14.93 -6.80 6.45
CA ILE A 430 -16.30 -6.32 6.64
C ILE A 430 -16.25 -4.80 6.61
N ALA A 431 -16.69 -4.20 5.50
CA ALA A 431 -16.61 -2.75 5.32
C ALA A 431 -17.80 -2.21 4.54
N LYS A 432 -18.17 -0.96 4.83
CA LYS A 432 -19.11 -0.17 4.04
C LYS A 432 -18.38 1.08 3.54
N VAL A 433 -18.46 1.31 2.23
CA VAL A 433 -17.96 2.52 1.58
C VAL A 433 -19.13 3.22 0.93
N SER A 434 -19.24 4.54 1.08
CA SER A 434 -20.28 5.33 0.43
C SER A 434 -19.81 6.72 0.02
N THR A 435 -20.44 7.29 -1.01
CA THR A 435 -20.22 8.66 -1.48
C THR A 435 -21.46 9.15 -2.22
N THR A 436 -21.66 10.46 -2.27
CA THR A 436 -22.65 11.07 -3.16
C THR A 436 -21.94 11.49 -4.44
N LEU A 437 -22.43 11.01 -5.58
CA LEU A 437 -21.89 11.28 -6.92
C LEU A 437 -22.85 12.17 -7.70
N SER A 438 -22.31 13.23 -8.31
CA SER A 438 -22.98 14.01 -9.34
C SER A 438 -22.19 13.94 -10.64
N PHE A 439 -22.80 13.41 -11.70
CA PHE A 439 -22.14 13.19 -13.00
C PHE A 439 -23.15 13.03 -14.13
N GLN A 440 -22.91 13.71 -15.25
CA GLN A 440 -23.71 13.58 -16.48
C GLN A 440 -22.87 12.98 -17.62
N PRO A 441 -23.06 11.69 -17.96
CA PRO A 441 -22.37 11.08 -19.09
C PRO A 441 -22.93 11.64 -20.41
N GLN A 442 -22.04 11.91 -21.36
CA GLN A 442 -22.38 12.52 -22.65
C GLN A 442 -22.31 11.51 -23.81
N ARG A 443 -21.51 10.45 -23.65
CA ARG A 443 -21.30 9.41 -24.66
C ARG A 443 -21.43 8.03 -24.04
N ASP A 444 -21.78 7.05 -24.87
CA ASP A 444 -21.78 5.65 -24.43
C ASP A 444 -20.37 5.27 -23.95
N GLY A 445 -20.30 4.61 -22.80
CA GLY A 445 -19.06 4.24 -22.14
C GLY A 445 -18.54 5.26 -21.12
N ASP A 446 -18.94 6.54 -21.19
CA ASP A 446 -18.65 7.54 -20.14
C ASP A 446 -19.11 6.97 -18.79
N ARG A 447 -18.29 7.16 -17.75
CA ARG A 447 -18.62 6.64 -16.42
C ARG A 447 -17.92 7.39 -15.30
N ALA A 448 -18.61 7.50 -14.17
CA ALA A 448 -18.04 7.95 -12.91
C ALA A 448 -18.68 7.20 -11.74
N GLY A 449 -17.90 6.89 -10.71
CA GLY A 449 -18.35 6.00 -9.65
C GLY A 449 -17.27 5.62 -8.65
N LEU A 450 -17.59 4.63 -7.85
CA LEU A 450 -16.63 3.94 -6.99
C LEU A 450 -15.98 2.79 -7.75
N VAL A 451 -14.69 2.62 -7.56
CA VAL A 451 -13.94 1.46 -8.05
C VAL A 451 -13.33 0.74 -6.84
N ALA A 452 -13.42 -0.59 -6.82
CA ALA A 452 -12.55 -1.42 -5.99
C ALA A 452 -11.45 -2.00 -6.89
N TYR A 453 -10.24 -1.46 -6.76
CA TYR A 453 -9.10 -1.72 -7.62
C TYR A 453 -8.10 -2.64 -6.90
N GLN A 454 -7.79 -3.78 -7.52
CA GLN A 454 -6.71 -4.66 -7.08
C GLN A 454 -5.54 -4.62 -8.07
N SER A 455 -5.82 -4.70 -9.36
CA SER A 455 -4.81 -4.57 -10.41
C SER A 455 -5.43 -4.04 -11.70
N ASP A 456 -4.58 -3.73 -12.68
CA ASP A 456 -4.99 -3.31 -14.03
C ASP A 456 -5.93 -4.31 -14.73
N GLU A 457 -5.90 -5.58 -14.30
CA GLU A 457 -6.69 -6.67 -14.86
C GLU A 457 -7.72 -7.22 -13.87
N SER A 458 -7.78 -6.68 -12.64
CA SER A 458 -8.69 -7.16 -11.59
C SER A 458 -9.24 -5.98 -10.79
N TYR A 459 -10.45 -5.56 -11.14
CA TYR A 459 -11.15 -4.47 -10.46
C TYR A 459 -12.67 -4.58 -10.70
N LEU A 460 -13.45 -3.81 -9.95
CA LEU A 460 -14.85 -3.54 -10.29
C LEU A 460 -15.12 -2.05 -10.31
N PHE A 461 -16.10 -1.66 -11.09
CA PHE A 461 -16.65 -0.30 -11.15
C PHE A 461 -18.12 -0.34 -10.76
N TYR A 462 -18.54 0.61 -9.94
CA TYR A 462 -19.94 0.84 -9.58
C TYR A 462 -20.28 2.33 -9.61
N GLY A 463 -21.20 2.73 -10.48
CA GLY A 463 -21.64 4.13 -10.55
C GLY A 463 -22.46 4.46 -11.79
N ILE A 464 -22.52 5.74 -12.14
CA ILE A 464 -23.24 6.24 -13.31
C ILE A 464 -22.44 5.92 -14.57
N SER A 465 -23.11 5.40 -15.60
CA SER A 465 -22.57 5.24 -16.95
C SER A 465 -23.66 5.50 -18.00
N ARG A 466 -23.29 5.44 -19.29
CA ARG A 466 -24.22 5.52 -20.40
C ARG A 466 -24.05 4.33 -21.34
N ILE A 467 -25.17 3.68 -21.65
CA ILE A 467 -25.24 2.48 -22.49
C ILE A 467 -26.38 2.66 -23.50
N ALA A 468 -26.08 2.52 -24.79
CA ALA A 468 -27.06 2.63 -25.88
C ALA A 468 -27.89 3.94 -25.79
N GLY A 469 -27.23 5.06 -25.50
CA GLY A 469 -27.85 6.37 -25.37
C GLY A 469 -28.65 6.60 -24.08
N LYS A 470 -28.64 5.67 -23.12
CA LYS A 470 -29.38 5.78 -21.85
C LYS A 470 -28.43 5.87 -20.67
N ASN A 471 -28.73 6.77 -19.74
CA ASN A 471 -28.03 6.87 -18.47
C ASN A 471 -28.46 5.72 -17.57
N VAL A 472 -27.49 5.05 -16.95
CA VAL A 472 -27.71 3.89 -16.09
C VAL A 472 -26.82 3.98 -14.86
N LEU A 473 -27.25 3.37 -13.76
CA LEU A 473 -26.34 2.85 -12.77
C LEU A 473 -25.83 1.50 -13.26
N ALA A 474 -24.53 1.28 -13.25
CA ALA A 474 -23.90 0.07 -13.76
C ALA A 474 -22.86 -0.47 -12.78
N LEU A 475 -22.83 -1.80 -12.69
CA LEU A 475 -21.78 -2.57 -12.05
C LEU A 475 -21.02 -3.35 -13.12
N TYR A 476 -19.74 -3.06 -13.27
CA TYR A 476 -18.81 -3.81 -14.13
C TYR A 476 -17.78 -4.54 -13.28
N THR A 477 -17.37 -5.71 -13.72
CA THR A 477 -16.25 -6.45 -13.13
C THR A 477 -15.22 -6.79 -14.19
N ARG A 478 -13.95 -6.79 -13.80
CA ARG A 478 -12.83 -7.33 -14.56
C ARG A 478 -12.07 -8.28 -13.65
N ALA A 479 -11.88 -9.52 -14.09
CA ALA A 479 -11.30 -10.59 -13.28
C ALA A 479 -10.17 -11.29 -14.06
N LYS A 480 -8.94 -10.83 -13.85
CA LYS A 480 -7.74 -11.22 -14.60
C LYS A 480 -7.98 -11.22 -16.13
N ALA A 481 -8.59 -10.15 -16.61
CA ALA A 481 -9.03 -9.99 -17.99
C ALA A 481 -8.64 -8.62 -18.54
N SER A 482 -8.80 -8.42 -19.86
CA SER A 482 -8.57 -7.14 -20.54
C SER A 482 -9.84 -6.31 -20.74
N GLU A 483 -11.01 -6.94 -20.57
CA GLU A 483 -12.31 -6.33 -20.83
C GLU A 483 -13.21 -6.34 -19.60
N ASP A 484 -14.11 -5.36 -19.54
CA ASP A 484 -15.12 -5.27 -18.48
C ASP A 484 -16.33 -6.15 -18.82
N VAL A 485 -16.88 -6.83 -17.81
CA VAL A 485 -18.15 -7.57 -17.90
C VAL A 485 -19.22 -6.80 -17.13
N LEU A 486 -20.34 -6.48 -17.80
CA LEU A 486 -21.50 -5.89 -17.15
C LEU A 486 -22.21 -6.94 -16.29
N VAL A 487 -22.29 -6.72 -14.99
CA VAL A 487 -22.93 -7.63 -14.03
C VAL A 487 -24.38 -7.24 -13.77
N ALA A 488 -24.63 -5.96 -13.56
CA ALA A 488 -25.96 -5.42 -13.30
C ALA A 488 -26.08 -3.98 -13.77
N SER A 489 -27.26 -3.57 -14.17
CA SER A 489 -27.58 -2.18 -14.45
C SER A 489 -29.04 -1.84 -14.13
N ALA A 490 -29.30 -0.57 -13.85
CA ALA A 490 -30.64 -0.01 -13.68
C ALA A 490 -30.73 1.36 -14.38
N PRO A 491 -31.87 1.74 -14.98
CA PRO A 491 -32.08 3.08 -15.50
C PRO A 491 -31.85 4.15 -14.44
N PHE A 492 -31.26 5.29 -14.82
CA PHE A 492 -31.02 6.40 -13.90
C PHE A 492 -31.30 7.74 -14.59
N GLU A 493 -32.23 8.51 -14.01
CA GLU A 493 -32.72 9.79 -14.56
C GLU A 493 -32.47 10.99 -13.62
N GLY A 494 -31.50 10.89 -12.70
CA GLY A 494 -31.13 11.96 -11.77
C GLY A 494 -29.82 12.66 -12.10
N ASP A 495 -29.57 13.79 -11.44
CA ASP A 495 -28.28 14.50 -11.50
C ASP A 495 -27.27 14.02 -10.44
N SER A 496 -27.78 13.44 -9.34
CA SER A 496 -27.00 13.00 -8.19
C SER A 496 -27.52 11.70 -7.60
N VAL A 497 -26.62 10.89 -7.04
CA VAL A 497 -26.93 9.59 -6.43
C VAL A 497 -25.96 9.28 -5.28
N ALA A 498 -26.47 8.83 -4.14
CA ALA A 498 -25.63 8.28 -3.08
C ALA A 498 -25.35 6.80 -3.37
N LEU A 499 -24.09 6.44 -3.58
CA LEU A 499 -23.62 5.09 -3.83
C LEU A 499 -23.16 4.44 -2.53
N SER A 500 -23.43 3.16 -2.33
CA SER A 500 -22.89 2.37 -1.22
C SER A 500 -22.45 0.97 -1.68
N VAL A 501 -21.23 0.60 -1.28
CA VAL A 501 -20.63 -0.72 -1.44
C VAL A 501 -20.45 -1.33 -0.07
N GLN A 502 -20.94 -2.55 0.14
CA GLN A 502 -20.74 -3.32 1.36
C GLN A 502 -19.91 -4.56 1.05
N ALA A 503 -18.74 -4.69 1.65
CA ALA A 503 -17.87 -5.85 1.56
C ALA A 503 -18.06 -6.77 2.78
N ASP A 504 -18.09 -8.07 2.53
CA ASP A 504 -18.08 -9.13 3.54
C ASP A 504 -17.24 -10.30 3.00
N GLY A 505 -15.96 -10.31 3.40
CA GLY A 505 -14.98 -11.27 2.91
C GLY A 505 -14.84 -11.22 1.39
N GLY A 506 -15.18 -12.33 0.71
CA GLY A 506 -15.12 -12.48 -0.74
C GLY A 506 -16.38 -12.04 -1.48
N LYS A 507 -17.30 -11.32 -0.84
CA LYS A 507 -18.56 -10.86 -1.44
C LYS A 507 -18.73 -9.36 -1.29
N MET A 508 -19.42 -8.74 -2.25
CA MET A 508 -19.88 -7.36 -2.14
C MET A 508 -21.35 -7.19 -2.53
N ALA A 509 -22.01 -6.22 -1.88
CA ALA A 509 -23.35 -5.74 -2.22
C ALA A 509 -23.30 -4.26 -2.60
N PHE A 510 -24.18 -3.87 -3.53
CA PHE A 510 -24.20 -2.56 -4.18
C PHE A 510 -25.60 -1.97 -4.09
N SER A 511 -25.73 -0.87 -3.38
CA SER A 511 -27.01 -0.16 -3.18
C SER A 511 -26.84 1.33 -3.42
N TYR A 512 -27.88 1.98 -3.91
CA TYR A 512 -27.90 3.42 -4.15
C TYR A 512 -29.12 4.08 -3.54
N THR A 513 -29.01 5.37 -3.25
CA THR A 513 -30.15 6.22 -2.87
C THR A 513 -30.30 7.36 -3.88
N ALA A 514 -31.48 7.45 -4.49
CA ALA A 514 -31.85 8.49 -5.44
C ALA A 514 -33.32 8.90 -5.19
N GLY A 515 -33.63 10.20 -5.26
CA GLY A 515 -35.00 10.69 -5.01
C GLY A 515 -35.55 10.33 -3.62
N GLY A 516 -34.67 10.15 -2.62
CA GLY A 516 -35.05 9.73 -1.26
C GLY A 516 -35.37 8.24 -1.09
N LYS A 517 -35.24 7.42 -2.16
CA LYS A 517 -35.46 5.97 -2.10
C LYS A 517 -34.14 5.21 -2.23
N THR A 518 -33.94 4.23 -1.37
CA THR A 518 -32.79 3.30 -1.45
C THR A 518 -33.17 2.03 -2.20
N GLU A 519 -32.34 1.62 -3.15
CA GLU A 519 -32.51 0.41 -3.94
C GLU A 519 -31.20 -0.40 -3.98
N THR A 520 -31.32 -1.73 -4.15
CA THR A 520 -30.17 -2.63 -4.32
C THR A 520 -30.00 -2.92 -5.79
N LEU A 521 -28.82 -2.60 -6.34
CA LEU A 521 -28.47 -2.94 -7.72
C LEU A 521 -28.06 -4.40 -7.85
N ALA A 522 -27.23 -4.88 -6.92
CA ALA A 522 -26.76 -6.25 -6.87
C ALA A 522 -26.39 -6.62 -5.43
N ASP A 523 -26.63 -7.87 -5.04
CA ASP A 523 -26.29 -8.42 -3.73
C ASP A 523 -25.46 -9.69 -3.89
N LYS A 524 -24.59 -9.99 -2.91
CA LYS A 524 -23.74 -11.19 -2.87
C LYS A 524 -22.91 -11.44 -4.13
N VAL A 525 -22.43 -10.39 -4.77
CA VAL A 525 -21.52 -10.49 -5.93
C VAL A 525 -20.21 -11.11 -5.46
N ASP A 526 -19.75 -12.18 -6.12
CA ASP A 526 -18.43 -12.77 -5.85
C ASP A 526 -17.34 -11.78 -6.25
N THR A 527 -16.57 -11.33 -5.27
CA THR A 527 -15.43 -10.41 -5.44
C THR A 527 -14.11 -11.04 -5.02
N THR A 528 -14.05 -12.38 -4.92
CA THR A 528 -12.81 -13.11 -4.64
C THR A 528 -11.74 -12.89 -5.72
N PHE A 529 -12.12 -12.43 -6.92
CA PHE A 529 -11.17 -12.04 -7.97
C PHE A 529 -10.31 -10.82 -7.59
N LEU A 530 -10.70 -10.06 -6.56
CA LEU A 530 -9.89 -8.99 -5.96
C LEU A 530 -8.86 -9.51 -4.96
N SER A 531 -8.90 -10.80 -4.59
CA SER A 531 -7.90 -11.36 -3.69
C SER A 531 -6.52 -11.42 -4.35
N THR A 532 -5.46 -11.25 -3.57
CA THR A 532 -4.07 -11.40 -4.07
C THR A 532 -3.87 -12.77 -4.72
N ARG A 533 -4.47 -13.83 -4.18
CA ARG A 533 -4.38 -15.18 -4.74
C ARG A 533 -4.96 -15.31 -6.15
N LYS A 534 -6.07 -14.64 -6.45
CA LYS A 534 -6.71 -14.70 -7.79
C LYS A 534 -6.17 -13.65 -8.76
N ALA A 535 -6.00 -12.40 -8.30
CA ALA A 535 -5.50 -11.30 -9.11
C ALA A 535 -3.99 -11.41 -9.39
N GLY A 536 -3.24 -12.07 -8.50
CA GLY A 536 -1.78 -12.05 -8.47
C GLY A 536 -1.21 -10.76 -7.89
N GLY A 537 0.12 -10.68 -7.85
CA GLY A 537 0.84 -9.50 -7.37
C GLY A 537 0.98 -9.44 -5.85
N PHE A 538 1.17 -8.23 -5.32
CA PHE A 538 1.65 -8.00 -3.95
C PHE A 538 0.89 -6.91 -3.18
N VAL A 539 -0.18 -6.39 -3.78
CA VAL A 539 -0.98 -5.26 -3.28
C VAL A 539 -2.28 -5.75 -2.64
N GLY A 540 -3.01 -4.84 -2.00
CA GLY A 540 -4.40 -5.05 -1.59
C GLY A 540 -5.35 -4.04 -2.23
N THR A 541 -6.64 -4.28 -2.06
CA THR A 541 -7.71 -3.55 -2.74
C THR A 541 -7.76 -2.12 -2.25
N ILE A 542 -7.89 -1.19 -3.19
CA ILE A 542 -8.11 0.25 -2.94
C ILE A 542 -9.51 0.58 -3.43
N ILE A 543 -10.30 1.26 -2.60
CA ILE A 543 -11.67 1.66 -2.94
C ILE A 543 -11.74 3.18 -3.02
N GLY A 544 -12.27 3.72 -4.12
CA GLY A 544 -12.38 5.17 -4.26
C GLY A 544 -13.06 5.68 -5.53
N PRO A 545 -13.28 7.01 -5.58
CA PRO A 545 -13.75 7.72 -6.76
C PRO A 545 -12.92 7.49 -8.03
N TYR A 546 -13.63 7.33 -9.15
CA TYR A 546 -13.09 7.20 -10.50
C TYR A 546 -13.98 7.93 -11.50
N THR A 547 -13.37 8.49 -12.54
CA THR A 547 -14.10 9.00 -13.71
C THR A 547 -13.33 8.73 -15.01
N TRP A 548 -14.08 8.46 -16.07
CA TRP A 548 -13.54 8.28 -17.41
C TRP A 548 -14.55 8.69 -18.47
N ARG A 549 -14.04 9.25 -19.56
CA ARG A 549 -14.81 9.66 -20.72
C ARG A 549 -14.39 8.81 -21.91
N ALA A 550 -15.34 8.21 -22.60
CA ALA A 550 -15.07 7.46 -23.80
C ALA A 550 -14.55 8.40 -24.90
N LYS A 551 -13.57 7.93 -25.68
CA LYS A 551 -13.05 8.67 -26.83
C LYS A 551 -14.17 8.85 -27.85
N ALA A 552 -14.18 10.00 -28.53
CA ALA A 552 -15.05 10.17 -29.70
C ALA A 552 -14.61 9.14 -30.76
N ASN A 553 -15.57 8.41 -31.31
CA ASN A 553 -15.34 7.52 -32.44
C ASN A 553 -14.91 8.30 -33.69
#